data_AF-A0A1I1KK22-F1
#
_entry.id   AF-A0A1I1KK22-F1
#
_cell.length_a   1.000
_cell.length_b   1.000
_cell.length_c   1.000
_cell.angle_alpha   90.00
_cell.angle_beta   90.00
_cell.angle_gamma   90.00
#
_symmetry.space_group_name_H-M   'P 1'
#
loop_
_entity.id
_entity.type
_entity.pdbx_description
1 polymer ?
#
loop_
_entity_poly.entity_id
_entity_poly.type
_entity_poly.pdbx_seq_one_letter_code
_entity_poly.pdbx_strand_id
1 'polypeptide(L)'
;MYAYWMRAEQFYTFTMPLIVMVLLFLAIVFVFAYSYTDPKKPARKYVTRGYLGLIGLCALYFIWGHLTYDHWVEQNEYITPGIRPYQTIVGIRTSEDPSIVRAYRRSDTLKENLLALDMYEAERVTRPFDYTYAGSMGNTHYFTYGDEDQYVFALQGEINWTESERELIGYEFSLTDERFEDIGFYNAPDIIFDSLSLPKSERKELADIDTNDALSINDMIGDWNFGRQFY
;
A
#
# COMPACT_ATOMS: atom_id res chain seq x y z
N MET A 1 -1.32 -18.97 -0.18
CA MET A 1 -0.77 -17.69 -0.69
C MET A 1 0.62 -17.40 -0.17
N TYR A 2 0.86 -17.36 1.15
CA TYR A 2 2.15 -17.04 1.78
C TYR A 2 3.38 -17.74 1.17
N ALA A 3 3.35 -19.06 0.99
CA ALA A 3 4.49 -19.80 0.43
C ALA A 3 4.83 -19.40 -1.03
N TYR A 4 3.81 -19.01 -1.81
CA TYR A 4 4.01 -18.47 -3.15
C TYR A 4 4.68 -17.10 -3.07
N TRP A 5 4.17 -16.21 -2.21
CA TRP A 5 4.74 -14.89 -1.97
C TRP A 5 6.23 -14.94 -1.64
N MET A 6 6.62 -15.79 -0.68
CA MET A 6 8.01 -15.93 -0.27
C MET A 6 8.93 -16.38 -1.41
N ARG A 7 8.48 -17.32 -2.25
CA ARG A 7 9.26 -17.78 -3.41
C ARG A 7 9.37 -16.70 -4.48
N ALA A 8 8.30 -15.98 -4.74
CA ALA A 8 8.27 -14.90 -5.70
C ALA A 8 9.16 -13.72 -5.26
N GLU A 9 9.03 -13.28 -4.00
CA GLU A 9 9.90 -12.26 -3.43
C GLU A 9 11.37 -12.68 -3.51
N GLN A 10 11.71 -13.91 -3.11
CA GLN A 10 13.08 -14.41 -3.20
C GLN A 10 13.59 -14.50 -4.65
N PHE A 11 12.71 -14.81 -5.61
CA PHE A 11 13.07 -14.86 -7.02
C PHE A 11 13.48 -13.49 -7.54
N TYR A 12 12.65 -12.46 -7.34
CA TYR A 12 12.92 -11.10 -7.83
C TYR A 12 13.97 -10.35 -7.03
N THR A 13 13.95 -10.47 -5.70
CA THR A 13 14.81 -9.65 -4.83
C THR A 13 16.20 -10.25 -4.61
N PHE A 14 16.38 -11.57 -4.77
CA PHE A 14 17.66 -12.23 -4.51
C PHE A 14 18.17 -13.04 -5.70
N THR A 15 17.36 -13.97 -6.20
CA THR A 15 17.81 -14.98 -7.19
C THR A 15 18.16 -14.33 -8.53
N MET A 16 17.28 -13.49 -9.06
CA MET A 16 17.52 -12.77 -10.32
C MET A 16 18.73 -11.83 -10.21
N PRO A 17 18.84 -10.92 -9.21
CA PRO A 17 20.02 -10.09 -9.03
C PRO A 17 21.31 -10.89 -8.89
N LEU A 18 21.29 -12.00 -8.14
CA LEU A 18 22.46 -12.86 -7.96
C LEU A 18 22.91 -13.48 -9.29
N ILE A 19 21.98 -14.03 -10.07
CA ILE A 19 22.29 -14.58 -11.40
C ILE A 19 22.84 -13.48 -12.31
N VAL A 20 22.25 -12.28 -12.30
CA VAL A 20 22.74 -11.13 -13.07
C VAL A 20 24.16 -10.75 -12.65
N MET A 21 24.46 -10.67 -11.36
CA MET A 21 25.82 -10.38 -10.86
C MET A 21 26.83 -11.45 -11.29
N VAL A 22 26.46 -12.73 -11.20
CA VAL A 22 27.32 -13.84 -11.67
C VAL A 22 27.53 -13.76 -13.19
N LEU A 23 26.48 -13.47 -13.97
CA LEU A 23 26.58 -13.29 -15.42
C LEU A 23 27.47 -12.11 -15.79
N LEU A 24 27.39 -10.99 -15.08
CA LEU A 24 28.27 -9.84 -15.30
C LEU A 24 29.74 -10.19 -15.02
N PHE A 25 30.01 -10.91 -13.93
CA PHE A 25 31.36 -11.42 -13.65
C PHE A 25 31.85 -12.37 -14.74
N LEU A 26 31.01 -13.32 -15.18
CA LEU A 26 31.34 -14.24 -16.26
C LEU A 26 31.50 -13.53 -17.60
N ALA A 27 30.81 -12.41 -17.84
CA ALA A 27 30.99 -11.57 -19.01
C ALA A 27 32.41 -11.00 -19.08
N ILE A 28 32.94 -10.53 -17.94
CA ILE A 28 34.32 -10.04 -17.84
C ILE A 28 35.28 -11.19 -18.18
N VAL A 29 35.13 -12.35 -17.54
CA VAL A 29 35.96 -13.54 -17.82
C VAL A 29 35.87 -13.94 -19.29
N PHE A 30 34.68 -13.90 -19.88
CA PHE A 30 34.45 -14.18 -21.30
C PHE A 30 35.19 -13.19 -22.21
N VAL A 31 35.14 -11.88 -21.91
CA VAL A 31 35.86 -10.86 -22.70
C VAL A 31 37.37 -11.10 -22.64
N PHE A 32 37.92 -11.42 -21.47
CA PHE A 32 39.34 -11.80 -21.34
C PHE A 32 39.67 -13.06 -22.13
N ALA A 33 38.92 -14.15 -21.94
CA ALA A 33 39.14 -15.40 -22.65
C ALA A 33 39.03 -15.22 -24.17
N TYR A 34 38.06 -14.44 -24.64
CA TYR A 34 37.84 -14.15 -26.05
C TYR A 34 38.97 -13.30 -26.66
N SER A 35 39.48 -12.33 -25.90
CA SER A 35 40.56 -11.43 -26.33
C SER A 35 41.92 -12.12 -26.38
N TYR A 36 42.22 -12.98 -25.40
CA TYR A 36 43.52 -13.68 -25.30
C TYR A 36 43.57 -15.01 -26.07
N THR A 37 42.44 -15.52 -26.57
CA THR A 37 42.43 -16.76 -27.38
C THR A 37 42.54 -16.45 -28.87
N ASP A 38 43.52 -17.07 -29.53
CA ASP A 38 43.73 -17.00 -30.98
C ASP A 38 42.42 -17.29 -31.75
N PRO A 39 41.99 -16.40 -32.68
CA PRO A 39 40.78 -16.57 -33.48
C PRO A 39 40.66 -17.91 -34.19
N LYS A 40 41.79 -18.53 -34.57
CA LYS A 40 41.82 -19.78 -35.33
C LYS A 40 41.67 -21.01 -34.45
N LYS A 41 41.75 -20.88 -33.13
CA LYS A 41 41.65 -22.02 -32.21
C LYS A 41 40.19 -22.42 -31.96
N PRO A 42 39.87 -23.73 -31.98
CA PRO A 42 38.51 -24.22 -31.72
C PRO A 42 38.02 -23.89 -30.30
N ALA A 43 38.95 -23.72 -29.35
CA ALA A 43 38.64 -23.33 -27.97
C ALA A 43 37.80 -22.05 -27.89
N ARG A 44 38.10 -21.03 -28.70
CA ARG A 44 37.34 -19.78 -28.74
C ARG A 44 35.88 -20.01 -29.11
N LYS A 45 35.62 -20.88 -30.10
CA LYS A 45 34.27 -21.25 -30.55
C LYS A 45 33.47 -21.95 -29.46
N TYR A 46 34.10 -22.85 -28.71
CA TYR A 46 33.44 -23.55 -27.59
C TYR A 46 33.15 -22.61 -26.42
N VAL A 47 34.09 -21.74 -26.06
CA VAL A 47 33.89 -20.73 -24.99
C VAL A 47 32.74 -19.78 -25.35
N THR A 48 32.69 -19.26 -26.58
CA THR A 48 31.60 -18.39 -27.04
C THR A 48 30.25 -19.12 -27.03
N ARG A 49 30.18 -20.35 -27.54
CA ARG A 49 28.94 -21.13 -27.52
C ARG A 49 28.48 -21.47 -26.11
N GLY A 50 29.41 -21.81 -25.21
CA GLY A 50 29.12 -22.07 -23.81
C GLY A 50 28.54 -20.85 -23.11
N TYR A 51 29.18 -19.69 -23.28
CA TYR A 51 28.71 -18.44 -22.70
C TYR A 51 27.34 -18.01 -23.26
N LEU A 52 27.13 -18.07 -24.57
CA LEU A 52 25.83 -17.75 -25.19
C LEU A 52 24.75 -18.76 -24.78
N GLY A 53 25.09 -20.05 -24.66
CA GLY A 53 24.18 -21.08 -24.16
C GLY A 53 23.76 -20.83 -22.72
N LEU A 54 24.71 -20.42 -21.86
CA LEU A 54 24.44 -20.04 -20.48
C LEU A 54 23.50 -18.83 -20.41
N ILE A 55 23.75 -17.78 -21.20
CA ILE A 55 22.83 -16.63 -21.29
C ILE A 55 21.43 -17.08 -21.72
N GLY A 56 21.34 -17.93 -22.74
CA GLY A 56 20.06 -18.46 -23.22
C GLY A 56 19.29 -19.23 -22.13
N LEU A 57 19.99 -20.08 -21.36
CA LEU A 57 19.39 -20.81 -20.24
C LEU A 57 18.93 -19.87 -19.12
N CYS A 58 19.72 -18.87 -18.76
CA CYS A 58 19.31 -17.87 -17.77
C CYS A 58 18.11 -17.06 -18.24
N ALA A 59 18.07 -16.66 -19.52
CA ALA A 59 16.93 -15.95 -20.10
C ALA A 59 15.66 -16.81 -20.06
N LEU A 60 15.74 -18.09 -20.42
CA LEU A 60 14.62 -19.03 -20.31
C LEU A 60 14.15 -19.20 -18.87
N TYR A 61 15.08 -19.29 -17.91
CA TYR A 61 14.76 -19.36 -16.49
C TYR A 61 14.07 -18.08 -15.99
N PHE A 62 14.52 -16.91 -16.43
CA PHE A 62 13.89 -15.63 -16.09
C PHE A 62 12.49 -15.49 -16.69
N ILE A 63 12.30 -15.90 -17.95
CA ILE A 63 10.98 -15.92 -18.58
C ILE A 63 10.04 -16.86 -17.84
N TRP A 64 10.49 -18.09 -17.55
CA TRP A 64 9.68 -19.06 -16.80
C TRP A 64 9.32 -18.54 -15.40
N GLY A 65 10.29 -17.98 -14.68
CA GLY A 65 10.06 -17.44 -13.35
C GLY A 65 9.13 -16.22 -13.36
N HIS A 66 9.27 -15.33 -14.35
CA HIS A 66 8.37 -14.20 -14.52
C HIS A 66 6.94 -14.66 -14.79
N LEU A 67 6.74 -15.58 -15.75
CA LEU A 67 5.41 -16.16 -16.03
C LEU A 67 4.81 -16.90 -14.83
N THR A 68 5.64 -17.43 -13.93
CA THR A 68 5.19 -18.13 -12.72
C THR A 68 4.86 -17.17 -11.59
N TYR A 69 5.60 -16.07 -11.47
CA TYR A 69 5.54 -15.14 -10.34
C TYR A 69 4.98 -13.75 -10.70
N ASP A 70 4.35 -13.61 -11.86
CA ASP A 70 3.86 -12.33 -12.39
C ASP A 70 2.86 -11.65 -11.46
N HIS A 71 1.93 -12.44 -10.90
CA HIS A 71 0.96 -11.94 -9.93
C HIS A 71 1.61 -11.30 -8.68
N TRP A 72 2.83 -11.72 -8.30
CA TRP A 72 3.55 -11.02 -7.23
C TRP A 72 3.98 -9.61 -7.65
N VAL A 73 4.38 -9.42 -8.92
CA VAL A 73 4.76 -8.11 -9.46
C VAL A 73 3.55 -7.18 -9.42
N GLU A 74 2.40 -7.64 -9.91
CA GLU A 74 1.15 -6.88 -9.89
C GLU A 74 0.76 -6.46 -8.46
N GLN A 75 0.79 -7.40 -7.51
CA GLN A 75 0.48 -7.11 -6.10
C GLN A 75 1.50 -6.18 -5.45
N ASN A 76 2.79 -6.32 -5.80
CA ASN A 76 3.86 -5.51 -5.22
C ASN A 76 3.79 -4.03 -5.63
N GLU A 77 3.07 -3.67 -6.70
CA GLU A 77 2.82 -2.27 -7.08
C GLU A 77 2.00 -1.52 -6.03
N TYR A 78 1.14 -2.22 -5.30
CA TYR A 78 0.29 -1.64 -4.24
C TYR A 78 0.98 -1.60 -2.88
N ILE A 79 2.15 -2.23 -2.72
CA ILE A 79 2.87 -2.25 -1.45
C ILE A 79 3.59 -0.92 -1.26
N THR A 80 3.09 -0.14 -0.31
CA THR A 80 3.70 1.11 0.14
C THR A 80 4.35 0.94 1.51
N PRO A 81 5.20 1.89 1.95
CA PRO A 81 5.77 1.90 3.30
C PRO A 81 4.73 1.81 4.43
N GLY A 82 3.49 2.26 4.18
CA GLY A 82 2.39 2.16 5.15
C GLY A 82 1.94 0.72 5.39
N ILE A 83 2.00 -0.12 4.35
CA ILE A 83 1.60 -1.53 4.36
C ILE A 83 2.76 -2.41 4.81
N ARG A 84 3.97 -2.15 4.30
CA ARG A 84 5.17 -2.88 4.71
C ARG A 84 6.33 -1.88 4.93
N PRO A 85 6.85 -1.75 6.16
CA PRO A 85 7.80 -0.70 6.51
C PRO A 85 9.23 -0.99 6.05
N TYR A 86 9.45 -2.09 5.33
CA TYR A 86 10.74 -2.44 4.78
C TYR A 86 10.58 -3.16 3.44
N GLN A 87 11.63 -3.08 2.64
CA GLN A 87 11.76 -3.76 1.38
C GLN A 87 13.00 -4.67 1.38
N THR A 88 12.98 -5.71 0.57
CA THR A 88 14.11 -6.63 0.44
C THR A 88 14.85 -6.33 -0.86
N ILE A 89 16.14 -5.98 -0.77
CA ILE A 89 17.00 -5.70 -1.92
C ILE A 89 18.23 -6.61 -1.83
N VAL A 90 18.43 -7.48 -2.82
CA VAL A 90 19.52 -8.48 -2.83
C VAL A 90 19.51 -9.35 -1.56
N GLY A 91 18.31 -9.68 -1.06
CA GLY A 91 18.14 -10.45 0.17
C GLY A 91 18.41 -9.68 1.47
N ILE A 92 18.73 -8.38 1.40
CA ILE A 92 18.97 -7.52 2.56
C ILE A 92 17.70 -6.70 2.81
N ARG A 93 17.25 -6.66 4.06
CA ARG A 93 16.10 -5.83 4.47
C ARG A 93 16.56 -4.37 4.64
N THR A 94 15.92 -3.48 3.90
CA THR A 94 16.08 -2.03 4.00
C THR A 94 14.81 -1.47 4.61
N SER A 95 14.91 -0.92 5.83
CA SER A 95 13.77 -0.34 6.54
C SER A 95 13.58 1.13 6.16
N GLU A 96 12.32 1.53 6.06
CA GLU A 96 11.90 2.90 5.83
C GLU A 96 11.85 3.69 7.15
N ASP A 97 11.90 5.02 7.05
CA ASP A 97 11.81 5.90 8.21
C ASP A 97 10.41 5.79 8.86
N PRO A 98 10.30 5.66 10.19
CA PRO A 98 9.01 5.59 10.88
C PRO A 98 8.05 6.76 10.60
N SER A 99 8.58 7.96 10.32
CA SER A 99 7.78 9.12 9.94
C SER A 99 7.13 8.95 8.56
N ILE A 100 7.84 8.37 7.60
CA ILE A 100 7.33 8.03 6.27
C ILE A 100 6.24 6.97 6.40
N VAL A 101 6.50 5.91 7.19
CA VAL A 101 5.51 4.85 7.46
C VAL A 101 4.22 5.44 8.02
N ARG A 102 4.31 6.33 9.01
CA ARG A 102 3.12 7.01 9.58
C ARG A 102 2.39 7.87 8.55
N ALA A 103 3.10 8.61 7.71
CA ALA A 103 2.50 9.42 6.67
C ALA A 103 1.73 8.57 5.65
N TYR A 104 2.30 7.45 5.20
CA TYR A 104 1.63 6.52 4.30
C TYR A 104 0.43 5.81 4.96
N ARG A 105 0.51 5.50 6.26
CA ARG A 105 -0.63 4.94 6.98
C ARG A 105 -1.82 5.90 7.08
N ARG A 106 -1.55 7.21 7.08
CA ARG A 106 -2.58 8.26 7.08
C ARG A 106 -2.93 8.75 5.66
N SER A 107 -2.39 8.09 4.63
CA SER A 107 -2.66 8.48 3.25
C SER A 107 -4.01 7.95 2.79
N ASP A 108 -4.73 8.78 2.04
CA ASP A 108 -6.00 8.43 1.40
C ASP A 108 -5.89 7.22 0.45
N THR A 109 -4.68 6.91 -0.01
CA THR A 109 -4.40 5.77 -0.90
C THR A 109 -4.29 4.43 -0.16
N LEU A 110 -4.15 4.44 1.16
CA LEU A 110 -3.95 3.21 1.93
C LEU A 110 -5.10 2.22 1.72
N LYS A 111 -6.35 2.71 1.79
CA LYS A 111 -7.55 1.88 1.60
C LYS A 111 -7.55 1.18 0.23
N GLU A 112 -7.29 1.93 -0.83
CA GLU A 112 -7.28 1.40 -2.20
C GLU A 112 -6.17 0.36 -2.38
N ASN A 113 -5.00 0.62 -1.80
CA ASN A 113 -3.88 -0.33 -1.83
C ASN A 113 -4.19 -1.61 -1.04
N LEU A 114 -4.79 -1.52 0.14
CA LEU A 114 -5.17 -2.70 0.93
C LEU A 114 -6.26 -3.52 0.24
N LEU A 115 -7.25 -2.87 -0.40
CA LEU A 115 -8.29 -3.56 -1.18
C LEU A 115 -7.76 -4.27 -2.42
N ALA A 116 -6.66 -3.77 -3.01
CA ALA A 116 -6.03 -4.38 -4.17
C ALA A 116 -5.15 -5.59 -3.82
N LEU A 117 -4.80 -5.76 -2.54
CA LEU A 117 -3.91 -6.82 -2.09
C LEU A 117 -4.70 -8.06 -1.66
N ASP A 118 -4.46 -9.18 -2.34
CA ASP A 118 -5.14 -10.46 -2.11
C ASP A 118 -4.83 -11.07 -0.73
N MET A 119 -3.81 -10.54 -0.04
CA MET A 119 -3.44 -10.98 1.30
C MET A 119 -4.29 -10.33 2.40
N TYR A 120 -5.17 -9.40 2.04
CA TYR A 120 -6.08 -8.73 2.95
C TYR A 120 -7.53 -9.10 2.66
N GLU A 121 -8.28 -9.31 3.74
CA GLU A 121 -9.74 -9.36 3.74
C GLU A 121 -10.29 -8.05 4.31
N ALA A 122 -11.32 -7.52 3.66
CA ALA A 122 -11.97 -6.28 4.07
C ALA A 122 -13.39 -6.58 4.57
N GLU A 123 -13.67 -6.22 5.81
CA GLU A 123 -15.00 -6.26 6.39
C GLU A 123 -15.57 -4.84 6.47
N ARG A 124 -16.80 -4.65 5.97
CA ARG A 124 -17.48 -3.36 6.07
C ARG A 124 -17.99 -3.19 7.49
N VAL A 125 -17.60 -2.10 8.13
CA VAL A 125 -17.94 -1.79 9.52
C VAL A 125 -18.63 -0.44 9.61
N THR A 126 -19.56 -0.31 10.56
CA THR A 126 -20.20 0.96 10.89
C THR A 126 -19.92 1.32 12.34
N ARG A 127 -19.74 2.62 12.61
CA ARG A 127 -19.65 3.16 13.97
C ARG A 127 -20.65 4.30 14.15
N PRO A 128 -21.30 4.41 15.32
CA PRO A 128 -22.12 5.56 15.65
C PRO A 128 -21.33 6.87 15.52
N PHE A 129 -21.99 7.91 15.02
CA PHE A 129 -21.45 9.26 14.96
C PHE A 129 -22.25 10.19 15.88
N ASP A 130 -21.75 10.36 17.09
CA ASP A 130 -22.51 10.97 18.20
C ASP A 130 -22.50 12.51 18.20
N TYR A 131 -21.92 13.14 17.18
CA TYR A 131 -21.82 14.60 17.09
C TYR A 131 -23.07 15.22 16.45
N THR A 132 -23.48 16.38 16.96
CA THR A 132 -24.66 17.09 16.49
C THR A 132 -24.37 17.87 15.22
N TYR A 133 -25.18 17.68 14.18
CA TYR A 133 -25.03 18.40 12.93
C TYR A 133 -25.52 19.86 13.05
N ALA A 134 -24.61 20.81 12.85
CA ALA A 134 -24.87 22.25 12.90
C ALA A 134 -25.33 22.83 11.56
N GLY A 135 -25.01 22.17 10.45
CA GLY A 135 -25.40 22.57 9.10
C GLY A 135 -24.23 22.63 8.13
N SER A 136 -24.48 23.00 6.88
CA SER A 136 -23.44 23.13 5.85
C SER A 136 -23.33 24.54 5.29
N MET A 137 -22.11 24.94 4.94
CA MET A 137 -21.81 26.11 4.12
C MET A 137 -20.93 25.67 2.95
N GLY A 138 -21.49 25.65 1.73
CA GLY A 138 -20.79 25.09 0.57
C GLY A 138 -20.54 23.58 0.72
N ASN A 139 -19.28 23.16 0.57
CA ASN A 139 -18.85 21.76 0.74
C ASN A 139 -18.32 21.46 2.15
N THR A 140 -18.53 22.39 3.09
CA THR A 140 -18.09 22.26 4.47
C THR A 140 -19.30 22.01 5.37
N HIS A 141 -19.23 20.93 6.13
CA HIS A 141 -20.22 20.45 7.08
C HIS A 141 -19.72 20.73 8.50
N TYR A 142 -20.56 21.34 9.33
CA TYR A 142 -20.20 21.72 10.70
C TYR A 142 -20.93 20.84 11.71
N PHE A 143 -20.22 20.53 12.78
CA PHE A 143 -20.69 19.67 13.86
C PHE A 143 -20.33 20.26 15.21
N THR A 144 -21.16 20.04 16.22
CA THR A 144 -20.93 20.52 17.58
C THR A 144 -20.59 19.39 18.54
N TYR A 145 -19.82 19.72 19.58
CA TYR A 145 -19.40 18.80 20.63
C TYR A 145 -19.19 19.50 21.98
N GLY A 146 -19.09 18.70 23.05
CA GLY A 146 -18.93 19.18 24.42
C GLY A 146 -20.25 19.44 25.13
N ASP A 147 -20.19 19.80 26.42
CA ASP A 147 -21.37 20.18 27.18
C ASP A 147 -22.06 21.38 26.52
N GLU A 148 -23.38 21.27 26.30
CA GLU A 148 -24.22 22.29 25.67
C GLU A 148 -23.78 22.72 24.25
N ASP A 149 -23.14 21.84 23.47
CA ASP A 149 -22.74 22.12 22.05
C ASP A 149 -21.80 23.33 21.89
N GLN A 150 -20.98 23.60 22.92
CA GLN A 150 -20.13 24.80 23.00
C GLN A 150 -18.98 24.88 21.97
N TYR A 151 -18.56 23.74 21.40
CA TYR A 151 -17.44 23.68 20.46
C TYR A 151 -17.89 23.22 19.08
N VAL A 152 -17.18 23.68 18.05
CA VAL A 152 -17.49 23.37 16.64
C VAL A 152 -16.28 22.73 15.97
N PHE A 153 -16.53 21.74 15.12
CA PHE A 153 -15.56 21.25 14.15
C PHE A 153 -16.16 21.19 12.76
N ALA A 154 -15.29 21.25 11.76
CA ALA A 154 -15.64 21.23 10.36
C ALA A 154 -15.14 19.96 9.69
N LEU A 155 -15.98 19.46 8.80
CA LEU A 155 -15.69 18.39 7.86
C LEU A 155 -15.84 18.93 6.44
N GLN A 156 -14.83 18.75 5.62
CA GLN A 156 -14.90 19.03 4.20
C GLN A 156 -15.17 17.71 3.47
N GLY A 157 -16.19 17.65 2.61
CA GLY A 157 -16.52 16.41 1.91
C GLY A 157 -18.00 16.22 1.64
N GLU A 158 -18.33 15.10 1.01
CA GLU A 158 -19.71 14.73 0.74
C GLU A 158 -20.31 13.93 1.90
N ILE A 159 -21.53 14.31 2.31
CA ILE A 159 -22.33 13.52 3.26
C ILE A 159 -23.27 12.60 2.50
N ASN A 160 -23.27 11.32 2.87
CA ASN A 160 -24.24 10.36 2.38
C ASN A 160 -25.57 10.50 3.14
N TRP A 161 -26.53 11.23 2.57
CA TRP A 161 -27.83 11.46 3.17
C TRP A 161 -28.74 10.23 3.07
N THR A 162 -29.00 9.58 4.20
CA THR A 162 -29.79 8.35 4.28
C THR A 162 -31.06 8.52 5.13
N GLU A 163 -31.92 7.51 5.19
CA GLU A 163 -33.02 7.45 6.18
C GLU A 163 -32.55 6.85 7.52
N SER A 164 -31.28 6.43 7.59
CA SER A 164 -30.67 5.75 8.73
C SER A 164 -30.14 6.74 9.76
N GLU A 165 -29.63 6.20 10.87
CA GLU A 165 -28.99 6.95 11.95
C GLU A 165 -27.64 7.57 11.51
N ARG A 166 -27.07 8.41 12.39
CA ARG A 166 -25.75 9.02 12.17
C ARG A 166 -24.67 7.95 12.32
N GLU A 167 -24.02 7.59 11.21
CA GLU A 167 -23.06 6.50 11.20
C GLU A 167 -21.85 6.83 10.32
N LEU A 168 -20.67 6.46 10.80
CA LEU A 168 -19.47 6.39 10.00
C LEU A 168 -19.35 5.00 9.43
N ILE A 169 -19.10 4.92 8.13
CA ILE A 169 -18.94 3.67 7.41
C ILE A 169 -17.48 3.58 6.99
N GLY A 170 -16.86 2.43 7.24
CA GLY A 170 -15.49 2.15 6.86
C GLY A 170 -15.24 0.68 6.57
N TYR A 171 -13.97 0.34 6.50
CA TYR A 171 -13.49 -1.02 6.34
C TYR A 171 -12.48 -1.35 7.43
N GLU A 172 -12.66 -2.53 8.03
CA GLU A 172 -11.66 -3.20 8.84
C GLU A 172 -10.90 -4.18 7.95
N PHE A 173 -9.57 -4.11 7.99
CA PHE A 173 -8.70 -4.96 7.18
C PHE A 173 -7.99 -5.97 8.07
N SER A 174 -8.01 -7.23 7.65
CA SER A 174 -7.30 -8.32 8.34
C SER A 174 -6.47 -9.11 7.33
N LEU A 175 -5.35 -9.68 7.77
CA LEU A 175 -4.56 -10.57 6.93
C LEU A 175 -5.27 -11.92 6.76
N THR A 176 -5.32 -12.41 5.53
CA THR A 176 -5.80 -13.77 5.20
C THR A 176 -4.95 -14.87 5.84
N ASP A 177 -3.70 -14.56 6.19
CA ASP A 177 -2.72 -15.46 6.79
C ASP A 177 -1.79 -14.65 7.72
N GLU A 178 -1.86 -14.91 9.02
CA GLU A 178 -1.12 -14.19 10.07
C GLU A 178 0.40 -14.17 9.83
N ARG A 179 0.93 -15.15 9.10
CA ARG A 179 2.37 -15.22 8.77
C ARG A 179 2.84 -14.03 7.92
N PHE A 180 1.93 -13.32 7.26
CA PHE A 180 2.29 -12.09 6.56
C PHE A 180 2.74 -11.00 7.55
N GLU A 181 2.23 -11.00 8.78
CA GLU A 181 2.69 -10.08 9.83
C GLU A 181 4.16 -10.30 10.17
N ASP A 182 4.61 -11.57 10.24
CA ASP A 182 6.01 -11.93 10.51
C ASP A 182 6.99 -11.36 9.46
N ILE A 183 6.50 -11.17 8.23
CA ILE A 183 7.26 -10.58 7.13
C ILE A 183 6.91 -9.09 6.92
N GLY A 184 6.33 -8.46 7.94
CA GLY A 184 6.21 -7.02 8.09
C GLY A 184 4.95 -6.40 7.49
N PHE A 185 3.98 -7.20 7.05
CA PHE A 185 2.71 -6.65 6.59
C PHE A 185 1.90 -6.07 7.75
N TYR A 186 1.30 -4.92 7.50
CA TYR A 186 0.49 -4.19 8.46
C TYR A 186 -0.76 -5.00 8.83
N ASN A 187 -0.97 -5.27 10.12
CA ASN A 187 -2.10 -6.04 10.64
C ASN A 187 -2.80 -5.32 11.81
N ALA A 188 -2.67 -4.00 11.90
CA ALA A 188 -3.30 -3.28 13.01
C ALA A 188 -4.80 -3.08 12.74
N PRO A 189 -5.67 -3.28 13.74
CA PRO A 189 -7.12 -3.09 13.62
C PRO A 189 -7.46 -1.60 13.67
N ASP A 190 -7.03 -0.84 12.66
CA ASP A 190 -7.49 0.52 12.45
C ASP A 190 -8.55 0.49 11.35
N ILE A 191 -9.78 0.87 11.71
CA ILE A 191 -10.85 1.05 10.73
C ILE A 191 -10.49 2.25 9.87
N ILE A 192 -10.48 2.03 8.56
CA ILE A 192 -10.35 3.13 7.59
C ILE A 192 -11.77 3.57 7.23
N PHE A 193 -12.17 4.74 7.74
CA PHE A 193 -13.48 5.31 7.50
C PHE A 193 -13.54 5.90 6.11
N ASP A 194 -14.57 5.56 5.35
CA ASP A 194 -14.74 6.01 3.98
C ASP A 194 -15.82 7.06 3.83
N SER A 195 -16.91 6.98 4.59
CA SER A 195 -18.06 7.87 4.42
C SER A 195 -18.78 8.17 5.72
N LEU A 196 -19.32 9.38 5.84
CA LEU A 196 -20.25 9.74 6.91
C LEU A 196 -21.69 9.76 6.36
N SER A 197 -22.55 9.01 7.02
CA SER A 197 -23.98 8.97 6.76
C SER A 197 -24.74 9.77 7.80
N LEU A 198 -25.61 10.68 7.36
CA LEU A 198 -26.50 11.45 8.22
C LEU A 198 -27.97 11.28 7.77
N PRO A 199 -28.94 11.39 8.69
CA PRO A 199 -30.35 11.37 8.35
C PRO A 199 -30.74 12.56 7.46
N LYS A 200 -31.53 12.33 6.41
CA LYS A 200 -32.06 13.40 5.53
C LYS A 200 -32.83 14.48 6.28
N SER A 201 -33.47 14.13 7.40
CA SER A 201 -34.19 15.07 8.26
C SER A 201 -33.29 16.15 8.88
N GLU A 202 -31.99 15.90 8.99
CA GLU A 202 -31.03 16.85 9.55
C GLU A 202 -30.46 17.81 8.51
N ARG A 203 -30.74 17.59 7.22
CA ARG A 203 -30.21 18.42 6.14
C ARG A 203 -30.70 19.86 6.29
N LYS A 204 -29.77 20.74 6.65
CA LYS A 204 -30.00 22.18 6.84
C LYS A 204 -28.76 22.97 6.45
N GLU A 205 -28.97 24.22 6.02
CA GLU A 205 -27.89 25.21 5.92
C GLU A 205 -27.41 25.60 7.32
N LEU A 206 -26.16 26.04 7.40
CA LEU A 206 -25.55 26.46 8.65
C LEU A 206 -26.37 27.57 9.32
N ALA A 207 -26.73 27.37 10.59
CA ALA A 207 -27.36 28.39 11.42
C ALA A 207 -26.33 29.46 11.86
N ASP A 208 -26.78 30.54 12.49
CA ASP A 208 -25.90 31.58 13.07
C ASP A 208 -25.06 31.00 14.24
N ILE A 209 -23.98 30.30 13.89
CA ILE A 209 -23.01 29.70 14.80
C ILE A 209 -21.64 30.31 14.47
N ASP A 210 -20.86 30.65 15.49
CA ASP A 210 -19.50 31.14 15.29
C ASP A 210 -18.59 30.00 14.80
N THR A 211 -18.14 30.10 13.55
CA THR A 211 -17.29 29.11 12.90
C THR A 211 -15.82 29.51 12.86
N ASN A 212 -15.46 30.68 13.39
CA ASN A 212 -14.08 31.19 13.30
C ASN A 212 -13.07 30.31 14.07
N ASP A 213 -13.55 29.62 15.11
CA ASP A 213 -12.74 28.72 15.95
C ASP A 213 -12.99 27.23 15.62
N ALA A 214 -13.61 26.91 14.48
CA ALA A 214 -13.90 25.53 14.12
C ALA A 214 -12.62 24.72 13.86
N LEU A 215 -12.43 23.62 14.60
CA LEU A 215 -11.33 22.69 14.38
C LEU A 215 -11.55 21.82 13.13
N SER A 216 -10.47 21.34 12.51
CA SER A 216 -10.59 20.28 11.50
C SER A 216 -10.98 18.96 12.18
N ILE A 217 -11.74 18.11 11.48
CA ILE A 217 -12.02 16.74 11.94
C ILE A 217 -10.74 15.96 12.28
N ASN A 218 -9.64 16.23 11.57
CA ASN A 218 -8.36 15.57 11.80
C ASN A 218 -7.68 16.02 13.09
N ASP A 219 -7.89 17.27 13.51
CA ASP A 219 -7.35 17.79 14.76
C ASP A 219 -8.18 17.31 15.95
N MET A 220 -9.47 17.09 15.73
CA MET A 220 -10.40 16.64 16.76
C MET A 220 -10.36 15.11 16.98
N ILE A 221 -10.33 14.32 15.91
CA ILE A 221 -10.45 12.85 15.95
C ILE A 221 -9.14 12.20 15.46
N GLY A 222 -7.98 12.82 15.74
CA GLY A 222 -6.68 12.56 15.11
C GLY A 222 -6.10 11.13 15.11
N ASP A 223 -6.81 10.17 15.69
CA ASP A 223 -6.51 8.74 15.61
C ASP A 223 -7.31 8.01 14.52
N TRP A 224 -8.28 8.67 13.87
CA TRP A 224 -9.14 8.06 12.87
C TRP A 224 -8.55 8.25 11.47
N ASN A 225 -8.52 7.16 10.71
CA ASN A 225 -8.05 7.18 9.33
C ASN A 225 -9.23 7.47 8.41
N PHE A 226 -9.36 8.72 7.98
CA PHE A 226 -10.38 9.16 7.05
C PHE A 226 -9.89 8.97 5.61
N GLY A 227 -10.67 8.26 4.79
CA GLY A 227 -10.42 8.06 3.37
C GLY A 227 -10.90 9.24 2.52
N ARG A 228 -10.84 9.06 1.19
CA ARG A 228 -11.06 10.11 0.17
C ARG A 228 -12.33 10.97 0.31
N GLN A 229 -13.40 10.52 0.97
CA GLN A 229 -14.61 11.36 1.05
C GLN A 229 -14.50 12.52 2.03
N PHE A 230 -13.48 12.51 2.90
CA PHE A 230 -13.34 13.47 4.00
C PHE A 230 -12.28 14.56 3.75
N TYR A 231 -11.75 14.64 2.51
CA TYR A 231 -10.74 15.62 2.09
C TYR A 231 -11.11 16.30 0.77
#